data_AF-A0A9C9DFQ4-F1
#
_entry.id   AF-A0A9C9DFQ4-F1
#
_cell.length_a   1.000
_cell.length_b   1.000
_cell.length_c   1.000
_cell.angle_alpha   90.00
_cell.angle_beta   90.00
_cell.angle_gamma   90.00
#
_symmetry.space_group_name_H-M   'P 1'
#
loop_
_entity.id
_entity.type
_entity.pdbx_description
1 polymer ?
#
loop_
_entity_poly.entity_id
_entity_poly.type
_entity_poly.pdbx_seq_one_letter_code
_entity_poly.pdbx_strand_id
1 'polypeptide(L)'
;METKSNHRPLIIAVAVLALVALACTCSSFSFNLGGGGASYPNAFDGGDGYDTTLLETIQIGETREATLDSLLEAHNWQFQGTAGQTVTIRVNAIGDTDPRAKLIDPSGNVIAEDDDGGGGYDSLIVATLPVDGTYTVRVDVFTTGRYTITIE
;
A
#
# COMPACT_ATOMS: atom_id res chain seq x y z
N MET A 1 -32.13 52.45 -36.42
CA MET A 1 -32.63 51.06 -36.60
C MET A 1 -31.76 50.15 -35.77
N GLU A 2 -32.42 49.39 -34.91
CA GLU A 2 -31.92 48.69 -33.73
C GLU A 2 -31.07 47.44 -33.98
N THR A 3 -30.12 47.23 -33.04
CA THR A 3 -29.69 46.00 -32.36
C THR A 3 -29.22 44.79 -33.18
N LYS A 4 -28.04 44.25 -32.82
CA LYS A 4 -27.97 43.11 -31.88
C LYS A 4 -26.55 42.90 -31.33
N SER A 5 -26.47 42.93 -30.00
CA SER A 5 -25.37 42.44 -29.18
C SER A 5 -25.23 40.91 -29.33
N ASN A 6 -24.00 40.40 -29.28
CA ASN A 6 -23.72 39.01 -28.95
C ASN A 6 -22.42 38.92 -28.14
N HIS A 7 -22.57 38.97 -26.82
CA HIS A 7 -21.59 38.51 -25.86
C HIS A 7 -21.55 36.97 -25.85
N ARG A 8 -20.35 36.38 -25.81
CA ARG A 8 -20.14 35.03 -25.23
C ARG A 8 -19.04 35.14 -24.16
N PRO A 9 -19.22 34.52 -22.99
CA PRO A 9 -18.45 34.82 -21.79
C PRO A 9 -17.06 34.16 -21.75
N LEU A 10 -16.13 34.88 -21.12
CA LEU A 10 -14.78 34.43 -20.75
C LEU A 10 -14.90 33.38 -19.63
N ILE A 11 -14.41 32.16 -19.85
CA ILE A 11 -14.29 31.14 -18.80
C ILE A 11 -13.04 31.48 -17.99
N ILE A 12 -13.22 32.00 -16.78
CA ILE A 12 -12.14 32.20 -15.80
C ILE A 12 -11.94 30.86 -15.08
N ALA A 13 -10.88 30.13 -15.46
CA ALA A 13 -10.44 28.95 -14.73
C ALA A 13 -9.73 29.41 -13.44
N VAL A 14 -10.37 29.20 -12.29
CA VAL A 14 -9.74 29.39 -10.98
C VAL A 14 -9.01 28.11 -10.61
N ALA A 15 -7.68 28.11 -10.76
CA ALA A 15 -6.82 27.07 -10.23
C ALA A 15 -6.64 27.29 -8.73
N VAL A 16 -7.20 26.40 -7.89
CA VAL A 16 -6.94 26.41 -6.44
C VAL A 16 -5.68 25.60 -6.18
N LEU A 17 -4.60 26.32 -5.90
CA LEU A 17 -3.34 25.79 -5.41
C LEU A 17 -3.47 25.50 -3.92
N ALA A 18 -3.45 24.23 -3.52
CA ALA A 18 -3.31 23.83 -2.12
C ALA A 18 -1.92 23.20 -1.93
N LEU A 19 -0.96 24.04 -1.53
CA LEU A 19 0.35 23.64 -1.06
C LEU A 19 0.29 23.54 0.47
N VAL A 20 0.28 22.32 1.02
CA VAL A 20 0.68 22.09 2.42
C VAL A 20 1.59 20.87 2.44
N ALA A 21 2.87 21.09 2.15
CA ALA A 21 3.92 20.15 2.56
C ALA A 21 4.22 20.42 4.04
N LEU A 22 3.60 19.64 4.92
CA LEU A 22 4.00 19.62 6.32
C LEU A 22 5.30 18.81 6.40
N ALA A 23 6.42 19.51 6.57
CA ALA A 23 7.70 18.90 6.85
C ALA A 23 7.62 18.16 8.19
N CYS A 24 7.42 16.84 8.16
CA CYS A 24 7.73 16.00 9.30
C CYS A 24 9.25 15.74 9.28
N THR A 25 9.92 16.14 10.35
CA THR A 25 11.37 16.04 10.48
C THR A 25 11.83 14.59 10.40
N CYS A 26 12.66 14.33 9.38
CA CYS A 26 13.42 13.11 9.17
C CYS A 26 14.27 12.80 10.42
N SER A 27 14.07 11.62 11.00
CA SER A 27 15.07 11.00 11.87
C SER A 27 15.96 10.14 10.99
N SER A 28 17.09 10.68 10.56
CA SER A 28 18.13 9.93 9.86
C SER A 28 18.72 8.88 10.80
N PHE A 29 18.41 7.61 10.57
CA PHE A 29 19.21 6.50 11.07
C PHE A 29 20.19 6.08 9.98
N SER A 30 21.48 6.31 10.22
CA SER A 30 22.56 5.80 9.37
C SER A 30 23.24 4.63 10.08
N PHE A 31 23.32 3.47 9.43
CA PHE A 31 24.41 2.52 9.65
C PHE A 31 24.74 1.77 8.35
N ASN A 32 26.03 1.65 8.05
CA ASN A 32 26.65 1.10 6.83
C ASN A 32 27.33 -0.23 7.23
N LEU A 33 27.50 -1.34 6.47
CA LEU A 33 27.91 -1.55 5.08
C LEU A 33 27.99 -3.10 4.85
N GLY A 34 27.44 -3.69 3.78
CA GLY A 34 27.84 -5.04 3.32
C GLY A 34 26.77 -5.97 2.70
N GLY A 35 26.53 -5.84 1.38
CA GLY A 35 26.20 -6.91 0.42
C GLY A 35 25.07 -7.92 0.68
N GLY A 36 23.96 -7.77 -0.07
CA GLY A 36 23.04 -8.86 -0.48
C GLY A 36 21.66 -8.83 0.20
N GLY A 37 20.65 -8.27 -0.48
CA GLY A 37 19.27 -8.14 0.02
C GLY A 37 19.17 -7.04 1.07
N ALA A 38 18.48 -5.94 0.77
CA ALA A 38 18.28 -4.91 1.78
C ALA A 38 17.20 -5.39 2.77
N SER A 39 17.60 -6.14 3.80
CA SER A 39 16.75 -6.31 4.99
C SER A 39 16.47 -4.91 5.54
N TYR A 40 15.21 -4.50 5.65
CA TYR A 40 14.82 -3.20 6.20
C TYR A 40 14.78 -3.29 7.74
N PRO A 41 15.79 -2.80 8.48
CA PRO A 41 15.94 -3.06 9.91
C PRO A 41 14.90 -2.36 10.80
N ASN A 42 13.93 -1.65 10.22
CA ASN A 42 12.80 -1.03 10.92
C ASN A 42 11.47 -1.27 10.19
N ALA A 43 11.43 -2.21 9.25
CA ALA A 43 10.16 -2.65 8.69
C ALA A 43 9.41 -3.45 9.75
N PHE A 44 8.13 -3.16 9.91
CA PHE A 44 7.27 -3.99 10.75
C PHE A 44 7.19 -5.39 10.10
N ASP A 45 7.84 -6.38 10.71
CA ASP A 45 7.84 -7.77 10.24
C ASP A 45 6.96 -8.68 11.14
N GLY A 46 6.37 -8.12 12.20
CA GLY A 46 5.57 -8.87 13.17
C GLY A 46 6.34 -10.02 13.86
N GLY A 47 7.67 -10.06 13.75
CA GLY A 47 8.49 -11.17 14.22
C GLY A 47 8.21 -12.50 13.50
N ASP A 48 7.65 -12.47 12.29
CA ASP A 48 7.29 -13.69 11.55
C ASP A 48 8.48 -14.43 10.91
N GLY A 49 9.66 -13.81 10.95
CA GLY A 49 10.92 -14.42 10.51
C GLY A 49 11.16 -14.32 9.00
N TYR A 50 10.29 -13.64 8.24
CA TYR A 50 10.55 -13.34 6.82
C TYR A 50 11.37 -12.06 6.67
N ASP A 51 12.38 -12.12 5.82
CA ASP A 51 13.19 -10.97 5.45
C ASP A 51 12.33 -9.98 4.68
N THR A 52 12.21 -8.74 5.18
CA THR A 52 11.49 -7.72 4.43
C THR A 52 12.39 -7.21 3.32
N THR A 53 12.00 -7.43 2.06
CA THR A 53 12.79 -7.07 0.86
C THR A 53 12.16 -5.97 0.03
N LEU A 54 10.94 -5.55 0.35
CA LEU A 54 10.29 -4.34 -0.17
C LEU A 54 9.56 -3.59 0.94
N LEU A 55 9.72 -2.27 0.97
CA LEU A 55 8.95 -1.37 1.82
C LEU A 55 8.58 -0.12 0.99
N GLU A 56 7.33 -0.04 0.54
CA GLU A 56 6.84 1.06 -0.29
C GLU A 56 5.47 1.57 0.17
N THR A 57 5.12 2.78 -0.24
CA THR A 57 3.79 3.34 -0.03
C THR A 57 2.90 3.07 -1.24
N ILE A 58 1.64 2.69 -0.98
CA ILE A 58 0.57 2.56 -1.97
C ILE A 58 -0.60 3.44 -1.56
N GLN A 59 -1.23 4.11 -2.52
CA GLN A 59 -2.43 4.92 -2.26
C GLN A 59 -3.69 4.06 -2.32
N ILE A 60 -4.72 4.47 -1.57
CA ILE A 60 -6.06 3.90 -1.77
C ILE A 60 -6.56 4.29 -3.17
N GLY A 61 -7.05 3.31 -3.92
CA GLY A 61 -7.39 3.37 -5.34
C GLY A 61 -6.23 3.00 -6.29
N GLU A 62 -5.06 2.62 -5.77
CA GLU A 62 -3.88 2.26 -6.57
C GLU A 62 -3.69 0.75 -6.69
N THR A 63 -3.09 0.31 -7.80
CA THR A 63 -2.58 -1.06 -8.00
C THR A 63 -1.08 -1.04 -8.25
N ARG A 64 -0.35 -1.97 -7.62
CA ARG A 64 1.09 -2.21 -7.82
C ARG A 64 1.33 -3.66 -8.21
N GLU A 65 2.43 -3.93 -8.91
CA GLU A 65 2.94 -5.28 -9.22
C GLU A 65 4.30 -5.44 -8.54
N ALA A 66 4.59 -6.64 -8.03
CA ALA A 66 5.91 -6.99 -7.50
C ALA A 66 6.17 -8.50 -7.63
N THR A 67 7.41 -8.90 -7.34
CA THR A 67 7.90 -10.29 -7.37
C THR A 67 8.48 -10.67 -6.01
N LEU A 68 8.05 -11.79 -5.44
CA LEU A 68 8.74 -12.43 -4.32
C LEU A 68 9.57 -13.59 -4.86
N ASP A 69 10.90 -13.51 -4.74
CA ASP A 69 11.84 -14.47 -5.33
C ASP A 69 12.20 -15.62 -4.38
N SER A 70 11.84 -15.51 -3.10
CA SER A 70 12.12 -16.49 -2.06
C SER A 70 10.94 -16.67 -1.10
N LEU A 71 10.76 -17.91 -0.60
CA LEU A 71 9.76 -18.25 0.44
C LEU A 71 10.12 -17.70 1.82
N LEU A 72 11.30 -17.10 1.97
CA LEU A 72 11.76 -16.46 3.19
C LEU A 72 11.63 -14.94 3.14
N GLU A 73 11.03 -14.39 2.08
CA GLU A 73 10.88 -12.95 1.88
C GLU A 73 9.44 -12.50 2.11
N ALA A 74 9.29 -11.23 2.46
CA ALA A 74 8.01 -10.55 2.53
C ALA A 74 8.13 -9.09 2.04
N HIS A 75 7.02 -8.58 1.52
CA HIS A 75 6.89 -7.20 1.07
C HIS A 75 5.92 -6.43 1.98
N ASN A 76 6.28 -5.20 2.31
CA ASN A 76 5.44 -4.29 3.10
C ASN A 76 4.94 -3.13 2.23
N TRP A 77 3.62 -3.04 2.09
CA TRP A 77 2.93 -1.93 1.42
C TRP A 77 2.22 -1.06 2.44
N GLN A 78 2.62 0.21 2.54
CA GLN A 78 2.07 1.15 3.50
C GLN A 78 1.02 2.06 2.88
N PHE A 79 -0.07 2.31 3.59
CA PHE A 79 -1.09 3.27 3.18
C PHE A 79 -1.63 4.04 4.39
N GLN A 80 -2.15 5.26 4.15
CA GLN A 80 -2.81 6.03 5.20
C GLN A 80 -4.27 5.60 5.32
N GLY A 81 -4.67 5.20 6.52
CA GLY A 81 -6.03 4.83 6.88
C GLY A 81 -6.66 5.81 7.85
N THR A 82 -8.00 5.90 7.79
CA THR A 82 -8.82 6.69 8.72
C THR A 82 -9.72 5.77 9.53
N ALA A 83 -9.91 6.05 10.83
CA ALA A 83 -10.81 5.30 11.70
C ALA A 83 -12.24 5.25 11.12
N GLY A 84 -12.84 4.06 11.11
CA GLY A 84 -14.15 3.81 10.54
C GLY A 84 -14.18 3.67 9.01
N GLN A 85 -13.07 3.91 8.31
CA GLN A 85 -12.96 3.62 6.89
C GLN A 85 -12.99 2.11 6.67
N THR A 86 -13.77 1.64 5.70
CA THR A 86 -13.68 0.26 5.23
C THR A 86 -12.78 0.22 4.00
N VAL A 87 -11.80 -0.67 4.01
CA VAL A 87 -10.89 -0.92 2.88
C VAL A 87 -11.07 -2.33 2.37
N THR A 88 -10.89 -2.50 1.06
CA THR A 88 -10.73 -3.79 0.40
C THR A 88 -9.29 -3.90 -0.09
N ILE A 89 -8.59 -4.95 0.31
CA ILE A 89 -7.22 -5.23 -0.10
C ILE A 89 -7.24 -6.52 -0.90
N ARG A 90 -6.75 -6.47 -2.13
CA ARG A 90 -6.63 -7.62 -3.02
C ARG A 90 -5.17 -7.89 -3.29
N VAL A 91 -4.74 -9.13 -3.14
CA VAL A 91 -3.43 -9.60 -3.58
C VAL A 91 -3.65 -10.75 -4.55
N ASN A 92 -3.53 -10.47 -5.85
CA ASN A 92 -3.83 -11.46 -6.88
C ASN A 92 -2.55 -12.09 -7.41
N ALA A 93 -2.56 -13.41 -7.56
CA ALA A 93 -1.50 -14.18 -8.16
C ALA A 93 -1.31 -13.83 -9.65
N ILE A 94 -0.05 -13.76 -10.10
CA ILE A 94 0.30 -13.77 -11.52
C ILE A 94 1.02 -15.09 -11.80
N GLY A 95 0.36 -15.98 -12.55
CA GLY A 95 0.88 -17.34 -12.80
C GLY A 95 0.50 -18.27 -11.66
N ASP A 96 1.47 -19.05 -11.17
CA ASP A 96 1.29 -20.04 -10.11
C ASP A 96 1.70 -19.51 -8.72
N THR A 97 1.93 -18.20 -8.58
CA THR A 97 2.23 -17.58 -7.28
C THR A 97 1.09 -17.85 -6.30
N ASP A 98 1.43 -18.02 -5.03
CA ASP A 98 0.45 -18.26 -3.97
C ASP A 98 0.67 -17.27 -2.82
N PRO A 99 0.19 -16.02 -2.97
CA PRO A 99 0.38 -14.97 -1.99
C PRO A 99 -0.53 -15.13 -0.76
N ARG A 100 -0.04 -14.62 0.36
CA ARG A 100 -0.82 -14.39 1.58
C ARG A 100 -0.67 -12.95 2.04
N ALA A 101 -1.76 -12.33 2.45
CA ALA A 101 -1.78 -10.96 2.92
C ALA A 101 -2.12 -10.86 4.41
N LYS A 102 -1.43 -9.97 5.14
CA LYS A 102 -1.74 -9.56 6.51
C LYS A 102 -1.93 -8.05 6.56
N LEU A 103 -3.05 -7.58 7.11
CA LEU A 103 -3.27 -6.18 7.42
C LEU A 103 -2.83 -5.91 8.86
N ILE A 104 -1.92 -4.97 9.01
CA ILE A 104 -1.32 -4.56 10.28
C ILE A 104 -1.67 -3.11 10.58
N ASP A 105 -2.11 -2.86 11.81
CA ASP A 105 -2.48 -1.53 12.31
C ASP A 105 -1.24 -0.66 12.66
N PRO A 106 -1.42 0.65 12.90
CA PRO A 106 -0.31 1.55 13.24
C PRO A 106 0.43 1.21 14.55
N SER A 107 -0.17 0.38 15.41
CA SER A 107 0.46 -0.09 16.65
C SER A 107 1.21 -1.40 16.46
N GLY A 108 1.17 -1.98 15.26
CA GLY A 108 1.83 -3.24 14.95
C GLY A 108 1.00 -4.48 15.27
N ASN A 109 -0.33 -4.38 15.37
CA ASN A 109 -1.18 -5.56 15.53
C ASN A 109 -1.66 -6.05 14.16
N VAL A 110 -1.58 -7.35 13.91
CA VAL A 110 -2.31 -7.96 12.79
C VAL A 110 -3.80 -7.92 13.10
N ILE A 111 -4.56 -7.23 12.26
CA ILE A 111 -6.02 -7.05 12.44
C ILE A 111 -6.84 -7.83 11.42
N ALA A 112 -6.23 -8.31 10.35
CA ALA A 112 -6.81 -9.26 9.40
C ALA A 112 -5.69 -10.02 8.66
N GLU A 113 -5.97 -11.24 8.22
CA GLU A 113 -5.10 -12.08 7.40
C GLU A 113 -5.99 -12.89 6.46
N ASP A 114 -5.54 -13.07 5.22
CA ASP A 114 -6.18 -13.94 4.24
C ASP A 114 -5.14 -14.47 3.25
N ASP A 115 -5.29 -15.73 2.84
CA ASP A 115 -4.48 -16.43 1.84
C ASP A 115 -5.28 -16.80 0.59
N ASP A 116 -6.51 -17.29 0.69
CA ASP A 116 -7.28 -17.80 -0.46
C ASP A 116 -8.71 -17.23 -0.63
N GLY A 117 -9.11 -16.25 0.20
CA GLY A 117 -10.46 -15.70 0.19
C GLY A 117 -10.88 -14.91 -1.05
N GLY A 118 -9.95 -14.60 -1.96
CA GLY A 118 -10.20 -14.01 -3.29
C GLY A 118 -10.59 -15.02 -4.37
N GLY A 119 -10.37 -16.31 -4.12
CA GLY A 119 -10.57 -17.42 -5.04
C GLY A 119 -9.28 -17.84 -5.75
N GLY A 120 -9.09 -19.15 -5.94
CA GLY A 120 -7.81 -19.66 -6.44
C GLY A 120 -6.72 -19.49 -5.39
N TYR A 121 -5.65 -18.78 -5.75
CA TYR A 121 -4.55 -18.40 -4.85
C TYR A 121 -4.58 -16.90 -4.48
N ASP A 122 -5.68 -16.20 -4.75
CA ASP A 122 -5.77 -14.77 -4.50
C ASP A 122 -6.23 -14.50 -3.05
N SER A 123 -5.59 -13.54 -2.37
CA SER A 123 -6.01 -13.08 -1.05
C SER A 123 -6.95 -11.87 -1.14
N LEU A 124 -7.97 -11.82 -0.28
CA LEU A 124 -8.98 -10.76 -0.20
C LEU A 124 -9.31 -10.38 1.26
N ILE A 125 -8.78 -9.25 1.71
CA ILE A 125 -9.13 -8.68 3.02
C ILE A 125 -10.17 -7.57 2.84
N VAL A 126 -11.27 -7.63 3.60
CA VAL A 126 -12.20 -6.52 3.79
C VAL A 126 -12.24 -6.17 5.28
N ALA A 127 -11.81 -4.95 5.62
CA ALA A 127 -11.64 -4.55 7.02
C ALA A 127 -12.10 -3.10 7.27
N THR A 128 -12.76 -2.87 8.41
CA THR A 128 -12.99 -1.53 8.93
C THR A 128 -11.85 -1.13 9.85
N LEU A 129 -11.17 -0.03 9.52
CA LEU A 129 -9.98 0.44 10.20
C LEU A 129 -10.33 1.00 11.59
N PRO A 130 -9.68 0.55 12.68
CA PRO A 130 -10.07 0.97 14.03
C PRO A 130 -9.55 2.35 14.41
N VAL A 131 -8.45 2.81 13.82
CA VAL A 131 -7.74 4.05 14.18
C VAL A 131 -7.21 4.78 12.96
N ASP A 132 -6.93 6.07 13.11
CA ASP A 132 -6.17 6.83 12.11
C ASP A 132 -4.69 6.41 12.14
N GLY A 133 -4.05 6.35 10.98
CA GLY A 133 -2.59 6.19 10.90
C GLY A 133 -2.11 5.43 9.67
N THR A 134 -0.83 5.04 9.73
CA THR A 134 -0.18 4.25 8.68
C THR A 134 -0.43 2.77 8.93
N TYR A 135 -1.12 2.13 8.00
CA TYR A 135 -1.32 0.69 7.99
C TYR A 135 -0.28 0.03 7.09
N THR A 136 0.05 -1.23 7.38
CA THR A 136 0.93 -2.04 6.55
C THR A 136 0.18 -3.26 6.04
N VAL A 137 0.19 -3.49 4.74
CA VAL A 137 -0.14 -4.78 4.14
C VAL A 137 1.16 -5.54 3.94
N ARG A 138 1.34 -6.60 4.74
CA ARG A 138 2.48 -7.50 4.62
C ARG A 138 2.09 -8.68 3.73
N VAL A 139 2.88 -8.92 2.69
CA VAL A 139 2.66 -9.98 1.71
C VAL A 139 3.83 -10.97 1.76
N ASP A 140 3.51 -12.23 2.03
CA ASP A 140 4.42 -13.38 1.90
C ASP A 140 3.82 -14.39 0.92
N VAL A 141 4.52 -15.50 0.63
CA VAL A 141 4.11 -16.48 -0.39
C VAL A 141 4.32 -17.93 0.05
N PHE A 142 3.40 -18.81 -0.35
CA PHE A 142 3.59 -20.27 -0.32
C PHE A 142 4.26 -20.79 -1.60
N THR A 143 4.07 -20.10 -2.72
CA THR A 143 4.75 -20.32 -4.01
C THR A 143 5.26 -18.99 -4.54
N THR A 144 6.57 -18.90 -4.79
CA THR A 144 7.21 -17.67 -5.28
C THR A 144 6.73 -17.27 -6.66
N GLY A 145 6.84 -15.98 -6.96
CA GLY A 145 6.44 -15.44 -8.24
C GLY A 145 5.92 -14.01 -8.12
N ARG A 146 5.19 -13.59 -9.15
CA ARG A 146 4.65 -12.24 -9.25
C ARG A 146 3.23 -12.16 -8.69
N TYR A 147 2.88 -11.00 -8.17
CA TYR A 147 1.54 -10.70 -7.73
C TYR A 147 1.21 -9.23 -8.01
N THR A 148 -0.08 -8.92 -8.00
CA THR A 148 -0.58 -7.53 -7.93
C THR A 148 -1.17 -7.26 -6.57
N ILE A 149 -1.02 -6.04 -6.06
CA ILE A 149 -1.73 -5.55 -4.86
C ILE A 149 -2.57 -4.34 -5.22
N THR A 150 -3.83 -4.33 -4.78
CA THR A 150 -4.76 -3.21 -4.92
C THR A 150 -5.36 -2.88 -3.55
N ILE A 151 -5.50 -1.59 -3.24
CA ILE A 151 -6.24 -1.10 -2.06
C ILE A 151 -7.39 -0.23 -2.54
N GLU A 152 -8.61 -0.49 -2.08
CA GLU A 152 -9.85 0.23 -2.46
C GLU A 152 -10.61 0.74 -1.23
#